data_AF-A0A8H2W697-F1
#
_entry.id   AF-A0A8H2W697-F1
#
_cell.length_a   1.000
_cell.length_b   1.000
_cell.length_c   1.000
_cell.angle_alpha   90.00
_cell.angle_beta   90.00
_cell.angle_gamma   90.00
#
_symmetry.space_group_name_H-M   'P 1'
#
loop_
_entity.id
_entity.type
_entity.pdbx_description
1 polymer ?
#
loop_
_entity_poly.entity_id
_entity_poly.type
_entity_poly.pdbx_seq_one_letter_code
_entity_poly.pdbx_strand_id
1 'polypeptide(L)'
;MSYPDYRLVYFLTDQELVDTYKVCGGTLGNFNVNSFDDTEHARRFLFHYLCPSPIRHWYASLDGEPGVAFMVGKTARNIRKSMKRDLQQKCKDLFKRSPNYCLPAPGLMGSRWEMFFDDETSRILVLGEFMGSDRVGDMYPYHPGEMNGIATQPNAVQP
;
A
#
# COMPACT_ATOMS: atom_id res chain seq x y z
N MET A 1 -13.94 21.51 -16.85
CA MET A 1 -13.43 20.13 -16.78
C MET A 1 -13.18 19.78 -15.32
N SER A 2 -13.79 18.70 -14.82
CA SER A 2 -13.53 18.19 -13.47
C SER A 2 -12.24 17.39 -13.50
N TYR A 3 -11.21 17.84 -12.77
CA TYR A 3 -10.01 17.01 -12.59
C TYR A 3 -10.39 15.74 -11.81
N PRO A 4 -9.92 14.56 -12.24
CA PRO A 4 -10.16 13.33 -11.50
C PRO A 4 -9.50 13.42 -10.13
N ASP A 5 -10.17 12.82 -9.16
CA ASP A 5 -9.64 12.61 -7.82
C ASP A 5 -8.35 11.79 -7.90
N TYR A 6 -7.25 12.31 -7.35
CA TYR A 6 -5.95 11.64 -7.36
C TYR A 6 -5.49 11.21 -5.97
N ARG A 7 -4.51 10.30 -5.95
CA ARG A 7 -3.81 9.86 -4.73
C ARG A 7 -2.31 10.11 -4.87
N LEU A 8 -1.67 10.38 -3.74
CA LEU A 8 -0.22 10.36 -3.63
C LEU A 8 0.19 9.04 -2.99
N VAL A 9 1.07 8.29 -3.64
CA VAL A 9 1.38 6.92 -3.25
C VAL A 9 2.88 6.70 -3.23
N TYR A 10 3.34 6.05 -2.16
CA TYR A 10 4.64 5.39 -2.13
C TYR A 10 4.40 3.90 -2.27
N PHE A 11 4.80 3.32 -3.41
CA PHE A 11 4.93 1.89 -3.55
C PHE A 11 6.37 1.48 -3.23
N LEU A 12 6.52 0.46 -2.39
CA LEU A 12 7.78 -0.19 -2.09
C LEU A 12 7.61 -1.67 -2.40
N THR A 13 8.49 -2.21 -3.25
CA THR A 13 8.66 -3.66 -3.40
C THR A 13 9.04 -4.28 -2.06
N ASP A 14 8.87 -5.59 -1.90
CA ASP A 14 9.27 -6.29 -0.67
C ASP A 14 10.76 -6.08 -0.33
N GLN A 15 11.61 -6.00 -1.37
CA GLN A 15 13.03 -5.68 -1.21
C GLN A 15 13.23 -4.26 -0.66
N GLU A 16 12.64 -3.24 -1.31
CA GLU A 16 12.74 -1.85 -0.87
C GLU A 16 12.15 -1.65 0.54
N LEU A 17 11.09 -2.38 0.87
CA LEU A 17 10.44 -2.34 2.16
C LEU A 17 11.38 -2.79 3.28
N VAL A 18 12.01 -3.96 3.11
CA VAL A 18 12.95 -4.54 4.06
C VAL A 18 14.22 -3.71 4.17
N ASP A 19 14.73 -3.19 3.05
CA ASP A 19 15.93 -2.35 3.07
C ASP A 19 15.67 -1.00 3.74
N THR A 20 14.52 -0.38 3.49
CA THR A 20 14.11 0.86 4.17
C THR A 20 14.00 0.62 5.68
N TYR A 21 13.43 -0.52 6.09
CA TYR A 21 13.34 -0.90 7.49
C TYR A 21 14.71 -1.06 8.16
N LYS A 22 15.67 -1.72 7.51
CA LYS A 22 17.07 -1.80 7.99
C LYS A 22 17.69 -0.43 8.17
N VAL A 23 17.62 0.42 7.14
CA VAL A 23 18.23 1.76 7.14
C VAL A 23 17.63 2.63 8.24
N CYS A 24 16.34 2.46 8.55
CA CYS A 24 15.67 3.21 9.61
C CYS A 24 15.89 2.65 11.02
N GLY A 25 16.78 1.68 11.20
CA GLY A 25 17.14 1.12 12.52
C GLY A 25 16.21 0.01 12.99
N GLY A 26 15.49 -0.64 12.08
CA GLY A 26 14.74 -1.86 12.38
C GLY A 26 15.64 -2.97 12.93
N THR A 27 15.22 -3.66 13.98
CA THR A 27 16.03 -4.70 14.66
C THR A 27 15.37 -6.06 14.75
N LEU A 28 14.07 -6.14 14.45
CA LEU A 28 13.27 -7.35 14.60
C LEU A 28 13.18 -8.09 13.26
N GLY A 29 13.37 -9.41 13.29
CA GLY A 29 13.38 -10.28 12.10
C GLY A 29 14.80 -10.61 11.60
N ASN A 30 14.88 -11.38 10.52
CA ASN A 30 16.14 -11.74 9.84
C ASN A 30 16.37 -10.96 8.55
N PHE A 31 15.44 -10.06 8.23
CA PHE A 31 15.43 -9.26 7.01
C PHE A 31 15.48 -10.07 5.70
N ASN A 32 14.82 -11.23 5.71
CA ASN A 32 14.60 -12.07 4.55
C ASN A 32 13.37 -11.58 3.78
N VAL A 33 13.57 -11.09 2.56
CA VAL A 33 12.48 -10.58 1.70
C VAL A 33 11.43 -11.63 1.32
N ASN A 34 11.78 -12.91 1.39
CA ASN A 34 10.85 -14.01 1.11
C ASN A 34 10.09 -14.47 2.37
N SER A 35 10.41 -13.91 3.55
CA SER A 35 9.72 -14.21 4.80
C SER A 35 8.58 -13.23 5.01
N PHE A 36 7.35 -13.74 5.05
CA PHE A 36 6.16 -12.93 5.33
C PHE A 36 6.29 -12.17 6.66
N ASP A 37 6.84 -12.81 7.69
CA ASP A 37 7.02 -12.17 8.99
C ASP A 37 7.97 -10.96 8.89
N ASP A 38 9.08 -11.08 8.13
CA ASP A 38 10.06 -9.99 8.00
C ASP A 38 9.49 -8.82 7.18
N THR A 39 8.72 -9.11 6.12
CA THR A 39 8.02 -8.05 5.36
C THR A 39 6.90 -7.41 6.17
N GLU A 40 6.19 -8.17 7.00
CA GLU A 40 5.18 -7.64 7.92
C GLU A 40 5.81 -6.72 8.99
N HIS A 41 6.91 -7.14 9.60
CA HIS A 41 7.65 -6.32 10.57
C HIS A 41 8.12 -5.00 9.95
N ALA A 42 8.69 -5.06 8.75
CA ALA A 42 9.13 -3.88 8.01
C ALA A 42 7.93 -2.95 7.72
N ARG A 43 6.84 -3.48 7.15
CA ARG A 43 5.60 -2.73 6.88
C ARG A 43 5.09 -2.00 8.12
N ARG A 44 4.96 -2.71 9.24
CA ARG A 44 4.41 -2.16 10.50
C ARG A 44 5.29 -1.05 11.03
N PHE A 45 6.60 -1.25 11.05
CA PHE A 45 7.55 -0.25 11.50
C PHE A 45 7.40 1.05 10.71
N LEU A 46 7.38 0.96 9.37
CA LEU A 46 7.24 2.14 8.50
C LEU A 46 5.86 2.80 8.68
N PHE A 47 4.79 2.03 8.81
CA PHE A 47 3.44 2.56 9.05
C PHE A 47 3.35 3.33 10.37
N HIS A 48 3.90 2.78 11.46
CA HIS A 48 3.93 3.45 12.76
C HIS A 48 4.77 4.73 12.72
N TYR A 49 5.92 4.71 12.04
CA TYR A 49 6.78 5.88 11.87
C TYR A 49 6.01 7.05 11.21
N LEU A 50 5.28 6.74 10.14
CA LEU A 50 4.53 7.73 9.37
C LEU A 50 3.23 8.23 10.07
N CYS A 51 2.88 7.65 11.22
CA CYS A 51 1.62 7.80 11.95
C CYS A 51 0.39 7.18 11.23
N PRO A 52 -0.37 6.30 11.91
CA PRO A 52 -1.51 5.59 11.31
C PRO A 52 -2.66 6.48 10.82
N SER A 53 -3.07 7.48 11.61
CA SER A 53 -4.30 8.25 11.36
C SER A 53 -4.39 8.91 9.96
N PRO A 54 -3.33 9.53 9.41
CA PRO A 54 -3.38 10.14 8.10
C PRO A 54 -3.09 9.21 6.91
N ILE A 55 -2.78 7.93 7.13
CA ILE A 55 -2.25 7.03 6.09
C ILE A 55 -3.10 5.79 5.95
N ARG A 56 -3.28 5.37 4.70
CA ARG A 56 -3.85 4.07 4.37
C ARG A 56 -2.80 3.27 3.64
N HIS A 57 -2.72 1.98 3.91
CA HIS A 57 -1.78 1.12 3.22
C HIS A 57 -2.37 -0.25 2.90
N TRP A 58 -1.83 -0.87 1.86
CA TRP A 58 -2.30 -2.13 1.30
C TRP A 58 -1.10 -3.01 0.95
N TYR A 59 -1.28 -4.32 1.03
CA TYR A 59 -0.52 -5.20 0.15
C TYR A 59 -0.92 -4.89 -1.30
N ALA A 60 0.05 -4.75 -2.17
CA ALA A 60 -0.16 -4.28 -3.53
C ALA A 60 0.83 -4.93 -4.49
N SER A 61 0.58 -4.77 -5.79
CA SER A 61 1.57 -5.03 -6.82
C SER A 61 1.67 -3.88 -7.81
N LEU A 62 2.86 -3.69 -8.36
CA LEU A 62 3.14 -2.71 -9.42
C LEU A 62 3.66 -3.46 -10.63
N ASP A 63 2.86 -3.53 -11.70
CA ASP A 63 3.12 -4.37 -12.88
C ASP A 63 3.44 -5.85 -12.55
N GLY A 64 2.84 -6.36 -11.47
CA GLY A 64 3.00 -7.75 -11.02
C GLY A 64 4.06 -7.94 -9.93
N GLU A 65 4.94 -6.96 -9.70
CA GLU A 65 5.91 -7.02 -8.61
C GLU A 65 5.22 -6.79 -7.26
N PRO A 66 5.36 -7.69 -6.28
CA PRO A 66 4.69 -7.58 -4.98
C PRO A 66 5.36 -6.52 -4.08
N GLY A 67 4.54 -5.92 -3.21
CA GLY A 67 5.01 -4.95 -2.25
C GLY A 67 3.89 -4.32 -1.43
N VAL A 68 4.17 -3.11 -0.92
CA VAL A 68 3.24 -2.34 -0.10
C VAL A 68 3.03 -0.95 -0.70
N ALA A 69 1.76 -0.56 -0.82
CA ALA A 69 1.38 0.79 -1.22
C ALA A 69 0.96 1.61 -0.01
N PHE A 70 1.68 2.69 0.28
CA PHE A 70 1.30 3.71 1.26
C PHE A 70 0.64 4.89 0.56
N MET A 71 -0.67 5.01 0.68
CA MET A 71 -1.40 6.20 0.21
C MET A 71 -1.32 7.29 1.27
N VAL A 72 -0.62 8.36 0.93
CA VAL A 72 -0.36 9.48 1.81
C VAL A 72 -1.22 10.68 1.41
N GLY A 73 -1.90 11.25 2.41
CA GLY A 73 -2.73 12.42 2.18
C GLY A 73 -4.15 12.15 1.71
N LYS A 74 -4.91 13.23 1.51
CA LYS A 74 -6.31 13.17 1.10
C LYS A 74 -6.43 13.13 -0.42
N THR A 75 -7.47 12.45 -0.90
CA THR A 75 -8.02 12.74 -2.22
C THR A 75 -8.34 14.23 -2.26
N ALA A 76 -7.68 14.98 -3.12
CA ALA A 76 -7.82 16.42 -3.17
C ALA A 76 -7.75 16.89 -4.61
N ARG A 77 -8.32 18.07 -4.88
CA ARG A 77 -8.14 18.75 -6.18
C ARG A 77 -6.87 19.59 -6.23
N ASN A 78 -6.18 19.78 -5.09
CA ASN A 78 -5.00 20.66 -4.98
C ASN A 78 -3.84 19.95 -4.26
N ILE A 79 -2.75 19.75 -4.99
CA ILE A 79 -1.54 19.04 -4.55
C ILE A 79 -0.89 19.72 -3.35
N ARG A 80 -0.91 21.05 -3.27
CA ARG A 80 -0.34 21.78 -2.12
C ARG A 80 -1.09 21.56 -0.82
N LYS A 81 -2.31 21.02 -0.88
CA LYS A 81 -3.18 20.72 0.28
C LYS A 81 -3.37 19.23 0.53
N SER A 82 -2.74 18.35 -0.25
CA SER A 82 -2.98 16.90 -0.15
C SER A 82 -2.37 16.28 1.12
N MET A 83 -1.25 16.81 1.61
CA MET A 83 -0.52 16.30 2.79
C MET A 83 -0.27 17.40 3.83
N LYS A 84 -0.31 17.03 5.11
CA LYS A 84 0.14 17.89 6.22
C LYS A 84 1.68 18.03 6.18
N ARG A 85 2.22 19.16 6.63
CA ARG A 85 3.67 19.43 6.64
C ARG A 85 4.48 18.36 7.40
N ASP A 86 4.03 17.97 8.58
CA ASP A 86 4.73 16.95 9.38
C ASP A 86 4.78 15.59 8.67
N LEU A 87 3.69 15.22 7.98
CA LEU A 87 3.65 14.00 7.18
C LEU A 87 4.58 14.11 5.96
N GLN A 88 4.62 15.25 5.28
CA GLN A 88 5.56 15.48 4.17
C GLN A 88 7.01 15.32 4.63
N GLN A 89 7.36 15.87 5.80
CA GLN A 89 8.71 15.76 6.35
C GLN A 89 9.05 14.30 6.68
N LYS A 90 8.15 13.57 7.35
CA LYS A 90 8.35 12.14 7.63
C LYS A 90 8.50 11.30 6.36
N CYS A 91 7.67 11.54 5.35
CA CYS A 91 7.79 10.85 4.06
C CYS A 91 9.12 11.17 3.36
N LYS A 92 9.57 12.44 3.41
CA LYS A 92 10.87 12.86 2.87
C LYS A 92 12.03 12.17 3.61
N ASP A 93 11.94 12.07 4.93
CA ASP A 93 12.97 11.44 5.75
C ASP A 93 13.02 9.93 5.56
N LEU A 94 11.86 9.29 5.36
CA LEU A 94 11.75 7.84 5.21
C LEU A 94 12.07 7.38 3.78
N PHE A 95 11.39 7.95 2.79
CA PHE A 95 11.45 7.46 1.40
C PHE A 95 12.52 8.15 0.56
N LYS A 96 13.08 9.28 1.04
CA LYS A 96 14.07 10.09 0.33
C LYS A 96 13.65 10.55 -1.09
N ARG A 97 12.36 10.46 -1.41
CA ARG A 97 11.76 10.82 -2.70
C ARG A 97 10.37 11.40 -2.56
N SER A 98 9.89 12.06 -3.60
CA SER A 98 8.49 12.50 -3.72
C SER A 98 7.54 11.30 -3.91
N PRO A 99 6.29 11.38 -3.43
CA PRO A 99 5.31 10.35 -3.73
C PRO A 99 4.92 10.41 -5.20
N ASN A 100 4.54 9.27 -5.76
CA ASN A 100 4.02 9.22 -7.12
C ASN A 100 2.56 9.66 -7.13
N TYR A 101 2.18 10.24 -8.27
CA TYR A 101 0.81 10.59 -8.55
C TYR A 101 0.07 9.35 -9.07
N CYS A 102 -1.14 9.09 -8.55
CA CYS A 102 -1.97 7.98 -8.99
C CYS A 102 -3.38 8.45 -9.39
N LEU A 103 -3.85 7.96 -10.53
CA LEU A 103 -5.23 8.13 -11.00
C LEU A 103 -5.97 6.80 -10.97
N PRO A 104 -7.28 6.80 -10.65
CA PRO A 104 -8.07 5.58 -10.74
C PRO A 104 -8.11 5.11 -12.19
N ALA A 105 -7.79 3.84 -12.43
CA ALA A 105 -7.91 3.26 -13.76
C ALA A 105 -9.42 3.17 -14.13
N PRO A 106 -9.82 3.59 -15.36
CA PRO A 106 -11.21 3.55 -15.78
C PRO A 106 -11.82 2.14 -15.67
N GLY A 107 -13.02 2.04 -15.11
CA GLY A 107 -13.83 0.81 -15.12
C GLY A 107 -13.49 -0.25 -14.06
N LEU A 108 -12.55 -0.01 -13.14
CA LEU A 108 -12.01 -1.07 -12.26
C LEU A 108 -12.12 -0.75 -10.75
N MET A 109 -13.32 -0.35 -10.32
CA MET A 109 -13.82 -0.26 -8.92
C MET A 109 -12.82 0.12 -7.81
N GLY A 110 -11.87 1.01 -8.09
CA GLY A 110 -10.95 1.58 -7.09
C GLY A 110 -9.81 0.67 -6.60
N SER A 111 -9.66 -0.54 -7.14
CA SER A 111 -8.55 -1.44 -6.80
C SER A 111 -7.35 -1.29 -7.74
N ARG A 112 -7.52 -0.69 -8.93
CA ARG A 112 -6.43 -0.44 -9.88
C ARG A 112 -6.22 1.04 -10.13
N TRP A 113 -4.96 1.43 -10.14
CA TRP A 113 -4.54 2.81 -10.26
C TRP A 113 -3.39 2.89 -11.27
N GLU A 114 -3.44 3.90 -12.14
CA GLU A 114 -2.31 4.25 -12.96
C GLU A 114 -1.37 5.15 -12.15
N MET A 115 -0.13 4.70 -11.95
CA MET A 115 0.90 5.37 -11.16
C MET A 115 1.90 6.02 -12.10
N PHE A 116 2.09 7.32 -11.94
CA PHE A 116 2.94 8.15 -12.80
C PHE A 116 4.31 8.38 -12.16
N PHE A 117 5.34 8.32 -12.99
CA PHE A 117 6.74 8.54 -12.65
C PHE A 117 7.25 9.74 -13.44
N ASP A 118 8.22 10.47 -12.89
CA ASP A 118 8.73 11.69 -13.53
C ASP A 118 9.48 11.38 -14.84
N ASP A 119 10.25 10.27 -14.85
CA ASP A 119 11.16 9.89 -15.95
C ASP A 119 10.87 8.50 -16.55
N GLU A 120 9.73 7.89 -16.22
CA GLU A 120 9.37 6.53 -16.67
C GLU A 120 7.92 6.46 -17.16
N THR A 121 7.63 5.42 -17.95
CA THR A 121 6.25 5.07 -18.33
C THR A 121 5.39 4.85 -17.09
N SER A 122 4.12 5.25 -17.14
CA SER A 122 3.17 4.92 -16.08
C SER A 122 3.00 3.40 -15.95
N ARG A 123 2.73 2.97 -14.72
CA ARG A 123 2.61 1.56 -14.35
C ARG A 123 1.31 1.31 -13.62
N ILE A 124 0.82 0.07 -13.67
CA ILE A 124 -0.45 -0.29 -13.04
C ILE A 124 -0.19 -0.77 -11.62
N LEU A 125 -0.66 0.03 -10.67
CA LEU A 125 -0.74 -0.32 -9.27
C LEU A 125 -2.05 -1.07 -8.99
N VAL A 126 -1.95 -2.28 -8.49
CA VAL A 126 -3.09 -3.11 -8.04
C VAL A 126 -3.07 -3.19 -6.53
N LEU A 127 -4.13 -2.71 -5.88
CA LEU A 127 -4.32 -2.85 -4.44
C LEU A 127 -4.96 -4.21 -4.15
N GLY A 128 -4.33 -4.97 -3.27
CA GLY A 128 -4.88 -6.20 -2.69
C GLY A 128 -5.53 -5.91 -1.35
N GLU A 129 -5.02 -6.53 -0.30
CA GLU A 129 -5.59 -6.45 1.04
C GLU A 129 -5.31 -5.10 1.72
N PHE A 130 -6.35 -4.51 2.31
CA PHE A 130 -6.25 -3.27 3.08
C PHE A 130 -5.80 -3.53 4.52
N MET A 131 -4.69 -2.91 4.92
CA MET A 131 -4.08 -3.13 6.23
C MET A 131 -4.46 -2.01 7.21
N GLY A 132 -5.75 -1.95 7.55
CA GLY A 132 -6.35 -0.83 8.29
C GLY A 132 -6.11 -0.80 9.80
N SER A 133 -5.56 -1.86 10.40
CA SER A 133 -5.39 -1.95 11.86
C SER A 133 -3.98 -1.64 12.33
N ASP A 134 -3.88 -0.87 13.41
CA ASP A 134 -2.66 -0.52 14.14
C ASP A 134 -2.44 -1.36 15.41
N ARG A 135 -3.27 -2.40 15.64
CA ARG A 135 -3.21 -3.23 16.85
C ARG A 135 -2.20 -4.37 16.74
N VAL A 136 -1.49 -4.62 17.85
CA VAL A 136 -0.71 -5.85 18.05
C VAL A 136 -1.71 -7.00 18.24
N GLY A 137 -1.83 -7.89 17.25
CA GLY A 137 -2.71 -9.06 17.31
C GLY A 137 -3.81 -9.13 16.24
N ASP A 138 -3.95 -8.12 15.38
CA ASP A 138 -4.87 -8.20 14.23
C ASP A 138 -4.18 -8.94 13.07
N MET A 139 -3.73 -10.17 13.34
CA MET A 139 -3.67 -11.20 12.31
C MET A 139 -5.12 -11.60 12.06
N TYR A 140 -5.72 -11.14 10.96
CA TYR A 140 -6.64 -12.07 10.31
C TYR A 140 -5.79 -13.25 9.85
N PRO A 141 -6.13 -14.49 10.24
CA PRO A 141 -5.30 -15.63 9.90
C PRO A 141 -5.24 -15.71 8.37
N TYR A 142 -4.03 -15.59 7.82
CA TYR A 142 -3.76 -16.02 6.47
C TYR A 142 -4.18 -17.49 6.38
N HIS A 143 -5.30 -17.78 5.72
CA HIS A 143 -5.70 -19.14 5.38
C HIS A 143 -5.19 -19.41 3.96
N PRO A 144 -4.15 -20.24 3.76
CA PRO A 144 -3.64 -20.57 2.43
C PRO A 144 -4.64 -21.34 1.52
N GLY A 145 -5.91 -21.45 1.90
CA GLY A 145 -6.92 -22.30 1.27
C GLY A 145 -8.05 -21.59 0.52
N GLU A 146 -8.18 -20.27 0.57
CA GLU A 146 -9.36 -19.57 0.01
C GLU A 146 -9.21 -19.12 -1.45
N MET A 147 -8.41 -19.82 -2.25
CA MET A 147 -8.40 -19.70 -3.71
C MET A 147 -9.21 -20.78 -4.45
N ASN A 148 -9.95 -21.62 -3.73
CA ASN A 148 -10.78 -22.70 -4.31
C ASN A 148 -12.28 -22.57 -3.99
N GLY A 149 -12.80 -21.35 -3.81
CA GLY A 149 -14.20 -21.09 -3.42
C GLY A 149 -15.14 -20.60 -4.53
N ILE A 150 -14.67 -20.36 -5.76
CA ILE A 150 -15.56 -20.01 -6.89
C ILE A 150 -15.79 -21.24 -7.76
N ALA A 151 -16.26 -22.32 -7.14
CA ALA A 151 -16.87 -23.43 -7.86
C ALA A 151 -18.07 -23.91 -7.04
N THR A 152 -19.23 -23.94 -7.69
CA THR A 152 -20.52 -24.47 -7.24
C THR A 152 -21.29 -23.66 -6.19
N GLN A 153 -22.19 -22.79 -6.69
CA GLN A 153 -23.51 -22.64 -6.04
C GLN A 153 -24.38 -23.85 -6.43
N PRO A 154 -24.90 -24.64 -5.49
CA PRO A 154 -26.19 -25.28 -5.66
C PRO A 154 -27.26 -24.38 -5.05
N ASN A 155 -28.28 -24.07 -5.84
CA ASN A 155 -29.54 -23.46 -5.40
C ASN A 155 -30.06 -24.16 -4.14
N ALA A 156 -30.25 -23.40 -3.06
CA ALA A 156 -31.06 -23.81 -1.92
C ALA A 156 -32.33 -22.97 -1.89
N VAL A 157 -33.41 -23.63 -2.32
CA VAL A 157 -34.82 -23.30 -2.08
C VAL A 157 -35.10 -23.09 -0.59
N GLN A 158 -36.00 -22.18 -0.24
CA GLN A 158 -36.97 -22.30 0.86
C GLN A 158 -37.81 -21.01 1.04
N PRO A 159 -38.97 -21.04 1.71
CA PRO A 159 -39.94 -22.13 1.90
C PRO A 159 -41.29 -21.89 1.18
#